data_AF-A0A950SYC1-F1
#
_entry.id   AF-A0A950SYC1-F1
#
_cell.length_a   1.000
_cell.length_b   1.000
_cell.length_c   1.000
_cell.angle_alpha   90.00
_cell.angle_beta   90.00
_cell.angle_gamma   90.00
#
_symmetry.space_group_name_H-M   'P 1'
#
loop_
_entity.id
_entity.type
_entity.pdbx_description
1 polymer ?
#
loop_
_entity_poly.entity_id
_entity_poly.type
_entity_poly.pdbx_seq_one_letter_code
_entity_poly.pdbx_strand_id
1 'polypeptide(L)' 'MHTLIHNATLVLPDRVIEGGWLLIEDKHILALGENATCPARSERTIDAEANFLLPGLIDLHCD' A
#
# COMPACT_ATOMS: atom_id res chain seq x y z
N MET A 1 -7.87 11.87 7.16
CA MET A 1 -6.41 12.02 6.98
C MET A 1 -5.95 11.07 5.88
N HIS A 2 -5.14 11.56 4.93
CA HIS A 2 -4.62 10.75 3.82
C HIS A 2 -3.18 10.32 4.06
N THR A 3 -2.92 9.01 3.96
CA THR A 3 -1.55 8.46 3.96
C THR A 3 -1.27 7.74 2.64
N LEU A 4 -0.21 8.15 1.95
CA LEU A 4 0.29 7.50 0.75
C LEU A 4 1.52 6.65 1.08
N ILE A 5 1.46 5.35 0.77
CA ILE A 5 2.63 4.47 0.71
C ILE A 5 2.96 4.28 -0.77
N HIS A 6 4.19 4.57 -1.19
CA HIS A 6 4.60 4.46 -2.60
C HIS A 6 5.90 3.68 -2.75
N ASN A 7 6.26 3.37 -4.00
CA ASN A 7 7.45 2.61 -4.34
C ASN A 7 7.48 1.26 -3.58
N ALA A 8 6.34 0.57 -3.56
CA ALA A 8 6.17 -0.71 -2.87
C ALA A 8 5.97 -1.85 -3.88
N THR A 9 6.33 -3.07 -3.49
CA THR A 9 5.86 -4.28 -4.18
C THR A 9 4.55 -4.72 -3.52
N LEU A 10 3.41 -4.39 -4.14
CA LEU A 10 2.09 -4.68 -3.59
C LEU A 10 1.72 -6.14 -3.82
N VAL A 11 1.37 -6.85 -2.76
CA VAL A 11 0.82 -8.21 -2.83
C VAL A 11 -0.70 -8.14 -2.72
N LEU A 12 -1.40 -8.34 -3.83
CA LEU A 12 -2.85 -8.41 -3.89
C LEU A 12 -3.32 -9.88 -3.93
N PRO A 13 -4.61 -10.15 -3.65
CA PRO A 13 -5.12 -11.52 -3.65
C PRO A 13 -4.95 -12.27 -4.98
N ASP A 14 -4.93 -11.55 -6.10
CA ASP A 14 -4.91 -12.08 -7.46
C ASP A 14 -3.60 -11.84 -8.22
N ARG A 15 -2.75 -10.90 -7.76
CA ARG A 15 -1.54 -10.48 -8.47
C ARG A 15 -0.54 -9.74 -7.59
N VAL A 16 0.66 -9.52 -8.12
CA VAL A 16 1.69 -8.66 -7.54
C VAL A 16 1.90 -7.44 -8.45
N ILE A 17 2.05 -6.25 -7.85
CA ILE A 17 2.38 -5.00 -8.56
C ILE A 17 3.73 -4.49 -8.07
N GLU A 18 4.74 -4.49 -8.94
CA GLU A 18 6.04 -3.89 -8.65
C GLU A 18 5.98 -2.36 -8.78
N GLY A 19 6.63 -1.65 -7.84
CA GLY A 19 6.66 -0.18 -7.83
C GLY A 19 5.27 0.46 -7.64
N GLY A 20 4.32 -0.26 -7.04
CA GLY A 20 2.97 0.24 -6.78
C GLY A 20 2.87 1.23 -5.62
N TRP A 21 1.65 1.71 -5.43
CA TRP A 21 1.29 2.63 -4.35
C TRP A 21 -0.08 2.30 -3.74
N LEU A 22 -0.28 2.70 -2.49
CA LEU A 22 -1.51 2.54 -1.71
C LEU A 22 -1.86 3.88 -1.04
N LEU A 23 -3.07 4.38 -1.29
CA LEU A 23 -3.63 5.55 -0.62
C LEU A 23 -4.66 5.10 0.42
N ILE A 24 -4.46 5.55 1.65
CA ILE A 24 -5.31 5.24 2.80
C ILE A 24 -6.04 6.52 3.20
N GLU A 25 -7.34 6.42 3.42
CA GLU A 25 -8.17 7.46 4.02
C GLU A 25 -8.74 6.95 5.35
N ASP A 26 -8.27 7.55 6.44
CA ASP A 26 -8.62 7.17 7.81
C ASP A 26 -8.38 5.68 8.11
N LYS A 27 -9.43 4.85 8.05
CA LYS A 27 -9.39 3.40 8.35
C LYS A 27 -9.57 2.53 7.11
N HIS A 28 -9.64 3.13 5.92
CA HIS A 28 -9.96 2.42 4.69
C HIS A 28 -8.87 2.60 3.64
N ILE A 29 -8.70 1.57 2.81
CA ILE A 29 -7.96 1.68 1.56
C ILE A 29 -8.83 2.50 0.60
N LEU A 30 -8.35 3.67 0.19
CA LEU A 30 -9.06 4.55 -0.73
C LEU A 30 -8.78 4.19 -2.19
N ALA A 31 -7.50 3.97 -2.52
CA ALA A 31 -7.09 3.61 -3.88
C ALA A 31 -5.71 2.94 -3.86
N LEU A 32 -5.38 2.23 -4.94
CA LEU A 32 -4.05 1.66 -5.19
C LEU A 32 -3.78 1.59 -6.69
N GLY A 33 -2.52 1.47 -7.08
CA GLY A 33 -2.16 1.35 -8.49
C GLY A 33 -0.67 1.19 -8.75
N GLU A 34 -0.34 1.23 -10.03
CA GLU A 34 1.04 1.24 -10.53
C GLU A 34 1.68 2.63 -10.39
N ASN A 35 3.01 2.71 -10.39
CA ASN A 35 3.75 3.96 -10.20
C ASN A 35 3.29 5.11 -11.13
N ALA A 36 2.93 4.78 -12.37
CA ALA A 36 2.51 5.76 -13.38
C ALA A 36 1.26 6.55 -13.00
N THR A 37 0.41 6.01 -12.12
CA THR A 37 -0.83 6.65 -11.65
C THR A 37 -0.73 7.16 -10.22
N CYS A 38 0.48 7.18 -9.64
CA CYS A 38 0.69 7.57 -8.25
C CYS A 38 0.29 9.04 -8.02
N PRO A 39 -0.53 9.34 -7.01
CA PRO A 39 -0.90 10.72 -6.67
C PRO A 39 0.33 11.50 -6.19
N ALA A 40 0.46 12.75 -6.65
CA ALA A 40 1.68 13.54 -6.41
C ALA A 40 1.91 13.92 -4.94
N ARG A 41 0.84 14.06 -4.13
CA ARG A 41 0.92 14.47 -2.71
C ARG A 41 -0.22 13.87 -1.90
N SER A 42 0.09 13.53 -0.65
CA SER A 42 -0.87 13.31 0.42
C SER A 42 -0.38 14.02 1.68
N GLU A 43 -1.19 14.09 2.72
CA GLU A 43 -0.80 14.71 4.00
C GLU A 43 0.38 13.99 4.64
N ARG A 44 0.48 12.67 4.44
CA ARG A 44 1.59 11.85 4.94
C ARG A 44 2.06 10.85 3.89
N THR A 45 3.32 10.95 3.50
CA THR A 45 3.92 10.05 2.52
C THR A 45 4.95 9.13 3.16
N ILE A 46 4.95 7.85 2.77
CA ILE A 46 5.94 6.83 3.13
C ILE A 46 6.51 6.25 1.84
N ASP A 47 7.83 6.27 1.69
CA ASP A 47 8.54 5.48 0.68
C ASP A 47 8.77 4.06 1.22
N ALA A 48 8.31 3.04 0.51
CA ALA A 48 8.50 1.65 0.89
C ALA A 48 9.83 1.06 0.40
N GLU A 49 10.64 1.81 -0.35
CA GLU A 49 11.99 1.42 -0.80
C GLU A 49 11.99 0.10 -1.58
N ALA A 50 10.99 -0.09 -2.46
CA ALA A 50 10.71 -1.31 -3.22
C ALA A 50 10.36 -2.56 -2.38
N ASN A 51 10.25 -2.44 -1.06
CA ASN A 51 9.89 -3.55 -0.17
C ASN A 51 8.44 -4.01 -0.40
N PHE A 52 8.15 -5.23 0.08
CA PHE A 52 6.82 -5.81 0.01
C PHE A 52 5.84 -5.10 0.94
N LEU A 53 4.68 -4.73 0.40
CA LEU A 53 3.51 -4.31 1.17
C LEU A 53 2.45 -5.40 1.08
N LEU A 54 2.15 -6.01 2.23
CA LEU A 54 1.25 -7.15 2.36
C LEU A 54 -0.03 -6.72 3.09
N PRO A 55 -1.16 -7.42 2.90
CA PRO A 55 -2.25 -7.39 3.86
C PRO A 55 -1.72 -7.72 5.26
N GLY A 56 -2.28 -7.07 6.28
CA GLY A 56 -1.98 -7.42 7.67
C GLY A 56 -2.28 -8.89 7.91
N LEU A 57 -1.33 -9.61 8.53
CA LEU A 57 -1.50 -11.02 8.83
C LEU A 57 -2.63 -11.21 9.85
N ILE A 58 -3.46 -12.21 9.61
CA ILE A 58 -4.51 -12.64 10.54
C ILE A 58 -4.04 -13.95 11.15
N ASP A 59 -3.76 -13.93 12.43
CA ASP A 59 -3.43 -15.13 13.20
C ASP A 59 -4.69 -15.63 13.91
N LEU A 60 -5.01 -16.91 13.70
CA LEU A 60 -6.20 -17.57 14.23
C LEU A 60 -5.91 -18.38 15.49
N HIS A 61 -4.64 -18.65 15.78
CA HIS A 61 -4.24 -19.54 16.87
C HIS A 61 -2.90 -19.07 17.44
N CYS A 62 -2.95 -18.30 18.53
CA CYS A 62 -1.78 -17.80 19.26
C CYS A 62 -1.77 -18.39 20.68
N ASP A 63 -1.22 -19.59 20.86
CA ASP A 63 -1.00 -20.21 22.17
C ASP A 63 0.48 -20.35 22.54
#